data_AF-A0A962VKI0-F1
#
_entry.id   AF-A0A962VKI0-F1
#
_cell.length_a   1.000
_cell.length_b   1.000
_cell.length_c   1.000
_cell.angle_alpha   90.00
_cell.angle_beta   90.00
_cell.angle_gamma   90.00
#
_symmetry.space_group_name_H-M   'P 1'
#
loop_
_entity.id
_entity.type
_entity.pdbx_description
1 polymer ?
#
loop_
_entity_poly.entity_id
_entity_poly.type
_entity_poly.pdbx_seq_one_letter_code
_entity_poly.pdbx_strand_id
1 'polypeptide(L)' 'YQLLRKLADQGVAILFYSTDYEELIGCCDRVAIFYDGQLTRELSGASITEHNIVASSLNLPLEATLPEEQAL' A
#
# COMPACT_ATOMS: atom_id res chain seq x y z
N TYR A 1 -0.26 -1.79 -16.87
CA TYR A 1 0.33 -0.89 -15.86
C TYR A 1 1.39 0.09 -16.38
N GLN A 2 2.29 -0.31 -17.29
CA GLN A 2 3.39 0.58 -17.74
C GLN A 2 2.97 1.97 -18.23
N LEU A 3 1.83 2.11 -18.93
CA LEU A 3 1.33 3.42 -19.34
C LEU A 3 0.93 4.29 -18.14
N LEU A 4 0.20 3.73 -17.17
CA LEU A 4 -0.19 4.44 -15.95
C LEU A 4 1.05 4.90 -15.18
N ARG A 5 2.03 4.00 -15.02
CA ARG A 5 3.29 4.34 -14.34
C ARG A 5 4.04 5.46 -15.07
N LYS A 6 4.13 5.38 -16.40
CA LYS A 6 4.76 6.44 -17.22
C LYS A 6 4.08 7.79 -17.06
N LEU A 7 2.75 7.83 -17.00
CA LEU A 7 2.00 9.07 -16.79
C LEU A 7 2.21 9.61 -15.36
N ALA A 8 2.22 8.74 -14.36
CA ALA A 8 2.54 9.11 -12.98
C ALA A 8 3.95 9.69 -12.87
N ASP A 9 4.95 9.07 -13.51
CA ASP A 9 6.33 9.55 -13.56
C ASP A 9 6.46 10.90 -14.30
N GLN A 10 5.48 11.26 -15.14
CA GLN A 10 5.38 12.59 -15.78
C GLN A 10 4.66 13.64 -14.92
N GLY A 11 4.29 13.29 -13.69
CA GLY A 11 3.61 14.18 -12.74
C GLY A 11 2.08 14.17 -12.86
N VAL A 12 1.50 13.25 -13.61
CA VAL A 12 0.04 13.10 -13.69
C VAL A 12 -0.47 12.38 -12.44
N ALA A 13 -1.42 12.99 -11.73
CA ALA A 13 -2.10 12.33 -10.62
C ALA A 13 -3.08 11.27 -11.16
N ILE A 14 -2.95 10.03 -10.68
CA ILE A 14 -3.81 8.91 -11.07
C ILE A 14 -4.50 8.37 -9.82
N LEU A 15 -5.83 8.31 -9.85
CA LEU A 15 -6.60 7.53 -8.88
C LEU A 15 -6.77 6.12 -9.43
N PHE A 16 -6.11 5.17 -8.78
CA PHE A 16 -6.17 3.75 -9.14
C PHE A 16 -6.91 2.98 -8.05
N TYR A 17 -7.89 2.18 -8.44
CA TYR A 17 -8.69 1.35 -7.53
C TYR A 17 -8.57 -0.11 -7.96
N SER A 18 -8.15 -0.95 -7.03
CA SER A 18 -8.03 -2.39 -7.22
C SER A 18 -8.17 -3.12 -5.88
N THR A 19 -8.57 -4.38 -5.95
CA THR A 19 -8.55 -5.33 -4.82
C THR A 19 -7.42 -6.36 -4.94
N ASP A 20 -6.65 -6.31 -6.03
CA ASP A 20 -5.49 -7.17 -6.28
C ASP A 20 -4.22 -6.49 -5.76
N TYR A 21 -3.54 -7.13 -4.82
CA TYR A 21 -2.34 -6.55 -4.21
C TYR A 21 -1.17 -6.44 -5.20
N GLU A 22 -1.05 -7.32 -6.20
CA GLU A 22 0.05 -7.26 -7.17
C GLU A 22 -0.03 -5.97 -7.99
N GLU A 23 -1.26 -5.57 -8.37
CA GLU A 23 -1.50 -4.34 -9.10
C GLU A 23 -1.15 -3.11 -8.24
N LEU A 24 -1.57 -3.12 -6.97
CA LEU A 24 -1.31 -2.01 -6.03
C LEU A 24 0.20 -1.85 -5.77
N ILE A 25 0.92 -2.95 -5.53
CA ILE A 25 2.37 -2.96 -5.33
C ILE A 25 3.09 -2.45 -6.59
N GLY A 26 2.65 -2.86 -7.78
CA GLY A 26 3.31 -2.50 -9.04
C GLY A 26 3.03 -1.09 -9.55
N CYS A 27 1.96 -0.43 -9.09
CA CYS A 27 1.46 0.80 -9.71
C CYS A 27 1.39 2.00 -8.78
N CYS A 28 1.21 1.78 -7.49
CA CYS A 28 0.85 2.84 -6.56
C CYS A 28 2.05 3.28 -5.72
N ASP A 29 2.26 4.59 -5.60
CA ASP A 29 3.21 5.14 -4.63
C ASP A 29 2.61 5.19 -3.21
N ARG A 30 1.27 5.23 -3.14
CA ARG A 30 0.46 5.25 -1.91
C ARG A 30 -0.80 4.40 -2.10
N VAL A 31 -1.20 3.66 -1.07
CA VAL A 31 -2.43 2.87 -1.05
C VAL A 31 -3.26 3.27 0.16
N ALA A 32 -4.48 3.75 -0.09
CA ALA A 32 -5.47 4.06 0.92
C ALA A 32 -6.41 2.86 1.09
N ILE A 33 -6.56 2.36 2.32
CA ILE A 33 -7.34 1.16 2.62
C ILE A 33 -8.57 1.55 3.42
N PHE A 34 -9.72 1.14 2.89
CA PHE A 34 -11.01 1.37 3.51
C PHE A 34 -11.50 0.10 4.19
N TYR A 35 -12.03 0.23 5.40
CA TYR A 35 -12.72 -0.82 6.12
C TYR A 35 -13.96 -0.21 6.78
N ASP A 36 -15.11 -0.86 6.62
CA ASP A 36 -16.40 -0.40 7.14
C ASP A 36 -16.73 1.07 6.76
N GLY A 37 -16.48 1.42 5.50
CA GLY A 37 -16.75 2.77 4.96
C GLY A 37 -15.79 3.87 5.44
N GLN A 38 -14.77 3.53 6.23
CA GLN A 38 -13.79 4.47 6.75
C GLN A 38 -12.40 4.20 6.19
N LEU A 39 -11.63 5.25 5.94
CA LEU A 39 -10.21 5.16 5.65
C LEU A 39 -9.48 4.75 6.94
N THR A 40 -9.03 3.50 7.02
CA THR A 40 -8.39 2.99 8.24
C THR A 40 -6.88 3.06 8.17
N ARG A 41 -6.28 2.91 6.98
CA ARG A 41 -4.82 2.89 6.81
C ARG A 41 -4.38 3.51 5.50
N GLU A 42 -3.17 4.05 5.54
CA GLU A 42 -2.42 4.46 4.35
C GLU A 42 -1.07 3.74 4.35
N LEU A 43 -0.74 3.09 3.23
CA LEU A 43 0.55 2.47 2.98
C LEU A 43 1.31 3.31 1.95
N SER A 44 2.63 3.39 2.07
CA SER A 44 3.48 4.14 1.12
C SER A 44 4.87 3.50 1.00
N GLY A 45 5.47 3.63 -0.18
CA GLY A 45 6.81 3.12 -0.46
C GLY A 45 6.98 1.65 -0.07
N ALA A 46 8.00 1.33 0.72
CA ALA A 46 8.33 -0.03 1.14
C ALA A 46 7.25 -0.71 2.03
N SER A 47 6.29 0.05 2.57
CA SER A 47 5.20 -0.53 3.36
C SER A 47 4.09 -1.11 2.49
N ILE A 48 4.10 -0.89 1.17
CA ILE A 48 3.15 -1.48 0.22
C ILE A 48 3.61 -2.91 -0.08
N THR A 49 3.29 -3.82 0.82
CA THR A 49 3.59 -5.25 0.69
C THR A 49 2.29 -6.05 0.68
N GLU A 50 2.31 -7.26 0.11
CA GLU A 50 1.17 -8.17 0.13
C GLU A 50 0.66 -8.34 1.57
N HIS A 51 1.56 -8.67 2.49
CA HIS A 51 1.24 -8.84 3.91
C HIS A 51 0.52 -7.61 4.49
N ASN A 52 1.07 -6.41 4.29
CA ASN A 52 0.49 -5.19 4.85
C ASN A 52 -0.85 -4.85 4.21
N ILE A 53 -1.02 -5.06 2.90
CA ILE A 53 -2.28 -4.83 2.21
C ILE A 53 -3.36 -5.78 2.73
N VAL A 54 -3.06 -7.09 2.77
CA VAL A 54 -4.01 -8.11 3.22
C VAL A 54 -4.37 -7.89 4.69
N ALA A 55 -3.39 -7.71 5.57
CA ALA A 55 -3.62 -7.46 7.00
C ALA A 55 -4.47 -6.20 7.20
N SER A 56 -4.14 -5.10 6.51
CA SER A 56 -4.90 -3.85 6.58
C SER A 56 -6.34 -3.99 6.08
N SER A 57 -6.55 -4.76 5.00
CA SER A 57 -7.88 -5.00 4.40
C SER A 57 -8.78 -5.82 5.32
N LEU A 58 -8.20 -6.67 6.16
CA LEU A 58 -8.88 -7.42 7.21
C LEU A 58 -8.91 -6.67 8.55
N ASN A 59 -8.40 -5.44 8.58
CA ASN A 59 -8.23 -4.61 9.77
C ASN A 59 -7.43 -5.27 10.91
N LEU A 60 -6.43 -6.08 10.55
CA LEU A 60 -5.50 -6.71 11.48
C LEU A 60 -4.34 -5.75 11.83
N PRO A 61 -3.76 -5.81 13.04
CA PRO A 61 -2.58 -5.02 13.37
C PRO A 61 -1.41 -5.36 12.44
N LEU A 62 -0.63 -4.36 12.04
CA LEU A 62 0.64 -4.59 11.34
C LEU A 62 1.70 -4.85 12.39
N GLU A 63 2.50 -5.90 12.22
CA GLU A 63 3.70 -6.08 13.03
C GLU A 63 4.65 -4.92 12.76
N ALA A 64 4.97 -4.16 13.81
CA ALA A 64 6.00 -3.15 13.70
C ALA A 64 7.31 -3.85 13.36
N THR A 65 7.96 -3.43 12.27
CA THR A 65 9.34 -3.82 12.00
C THR A 65 10.18 -3.21 13.12
N LEU A 66 10.41 -3.96 14.19
CA LEU A 66 11.34 -3.58 15.25
C LEU A 66 12.72 -3.45 14.59
N PRO A 67 13.44 -2.33 14.77
CA PRO A 67 14.84 -2.27 14.37
C PRO A 67 15.60 -3.39 15.10
N GLU A 68 16.38 -4.17 14.35
CA GLU A 68 17.15 -5.32 14.86
C GLU A 68 18.11 -4.97 16.04
N GLU A 69 18.34 -3.68 16.32
CA GLU A 69 19.22 -3.21 17.40
C GLU A 69 18.65 -3.35 18.83
N GLN A 70 17.38 -3.73 19.01
CA GLN A 70 16.77 -3.86 20.35
C GLN A 70 16.57 -5.30 20.84
N ALA A 71 17.04 -6.30 20.10
CA ALA A 71 17.00 -7.71 20.50
C ALA A 71 18.29 -8.17 21.22
N LEU A 72 18.67 -7.46 22.29
CA LEU A 72 19.72 -7.89 23.22
C LEU A 72 19.13 -8.57 24.46
#